data_AF-A0A3D4IR31-F1
#
_entry.id   AF-A0A3D4IR31-F1
#
_cell.length_a   1.000
_cell.length_b   1.000
_cell.length_c   1.000
_cell.angle_alpha   90.00
_cell.angle_beta   90.00
_cell.angle_gamma   90.00
#
_symmetry.space_group_name_H-M   'P 1'
#
loop_
_entity.id
_entity.type
_entity.pdbx_description
1 polymer ?
#
loop_
_entity_poly.entity_id
_entity_poly.type
_entity_poly.pdbx_seq_one_letter_code
_entity_poly.pdbx_strand_id
1 'polypeptide(L)'
;RKEVGDDAFWEGISTYYATYQHANALTDNFRHIMEKASGKDLKLFFDQWLRQSGHPVLSGSWTYDAKKKEVNLVITQTQDFKFSTPIEIGV
;
A
#
# COMPACT_ATOMS: atom_id res chain seq x y z
N ARG A 1 4.02 3.74 6.28
CA ARG A 1 3.39 4.17 7.54
C ARG A 1 1.96 3.63 7.65
N LYS A 2 0.99 4.03 6.80
CA LYS A 2 -0.39 3.48 6.82
C LYS A 2 -0.45 1.94 6.86
N GLU A 3 0.43 1.27 6.10
CA GLU A 3 0.48 -0.21 6.08
C GLU A 3 0.90 -0.85 7.41
N VAL A 4 1.86 -0.28 8.12
CA VAL A 4 2.50 -0.90 9.29
C VAL A 4 2.04 -0.30 10.61
N GLY A 5 1.40 0.87 10.59
CA GLY A 5 1.10 1.66 11.79
C GLY A 5 2.26 2.57 12.18
N ASP A 6 1.98 3.55 13.02
CA ASP A 6 2.93 4.61 13.38
C ASP A 6 4.06 4.10 14.28
N ASP A 7 3.72 3.32 15.30
CA ASP A 7 4.68 2.81 16.29
C ASP A 7 5.69 1.86 15.64
N ALA A 8 5.19 0.83 14.93
CA ALA A 8 6.03 -0.13 14.21
C ALA A 8 6.87 0.54 13.12
N PHE A 9 6.36 1.60 12.48
CA PHE A 9 7.14 2.36 11.51
C PHE A 9 8.36 3.02 12.16
N TRP A 10 8.18 3.71 13.29
CA TRP A 10 9.28 4.39 13.96
C TRP A 10 10.27 3.42 14.60
N GLU A 11 9.79 2.32 15.18
CA GLU A 11 10.64 1.22 15.66
C GLU A 11 11.48 0.63 14.51
N GLY A 12 10.85 0.36 13.37
CA GLY A 12 11.51 -0.15 12.17
C GLY A 12 12.58 0.81 11.62
N ILE A 13 12.30 2.11 11.55
CA ILE A 13 13.27 3.12 11.11
C ILE A 13 14.47 3.20 12.05
N SER A 14 14.23 3.24 13.36
CA SER A 14 15.31 3.28 14.36
C SER A 14 16.21 2.05 14.24
N THR A 15 15.60 0.86 14.13
CA THR A 15 16.30 -0.42 13.99
C THR A 15 17.10 -0.47 12.68
N TYR A 16 16.50 -0.04 11.57
CA TYR A 16 17.15 -0.01 10.26
C TYR A 16 18.39 0.89 10.28
N TYR A 17 18.26 2.09 10.83
CA TYR A 17 19.38 3.01 10.93
C TYR A 17 20.49 2.43 11.81
N ALA A 18 20.18 1.96 13.01
CA ALA A 18 21.18 1.37 13.90
C ALA A 18 21.93 0.19 13.26
N THR A 19 21.24 -0.62 12.45
CA THR A 19 21.79 -1.79 11.76
C THR A 19 22.70 -1.41 10.58
N TYR A 20 22.34 -0.39 9.80
CA TYR A 20 22.98 -0.08 8.51
C TYR A 20 23.67 1.29 8.43
N GLN A 21 23.74 2.07 9.51
CA GLN A 21 24.31 3.44 9.55
C GLN A 21 25.72 3.62 8.94
N HIS A 22 26.52 2.55 8.86
CA HIS A 22 27.87 2.57 8.28
C HIS A 22 28.08 1.48 7.23
N ALA A 23 26.99 0.98 6.64
CA ALA A 23 27.00 -0.12 5.69
C ALA A 23 26.03 0.13 4.53
N ASN A 24 26.19 -0.67 3.46
CA ASN A 24 25.23 -0.67 2.37
C ASN A 24 23.98 -1.47 2.76
N ALA A 25 22.82 -1.01 2.30
CA ALA A 25 21.55 -1.71 2.49
C ALA A 25 20.81 -1.83 1.16
N LEU A 26 20.16 -2.97 0.97
CA LEU A 26 19.25 -3.22 -0.14
C LEU A 26 17.81 -2.92 0.30
N THR A 27 16.92 -2.66 -0.65
CA THR A 27 15.49 -2.49 -0.36
C THR A 27 14.91 -3.69 0.41
N ASP A 28 15.36 -4.90 0.08
CA ASP A 28 14.90 -6.11 0.77
C ASP A 28 15.31 -6.14 2.25
N ASN A 29 16.46 -5.57 2.60
CA ASN A 29 16.87 -5.40 4.01
C ASN A 29 15.90 -4.48 4.75
N PHE A 30 15.53 -3.36 4.12
CA PHE A 30 14.56 -2.43 4.68
C PHE A 30 13.19 -3.08 4.85
N ARG A 31 12.71 -3.81 3.82
CA ARG A 31 11.46 -4.59 3.90
C ARG A 31 11.48 -5.51 5.11
N HIS A 32 12.53 -6.33 5.27
CA HIS A 32 12.59 -7.30 6.35
C HIS A 32 12.62 -6.67 7.75
N ILE A 33 13.28 -5.53 7.93
CA ILE A 33 13.23 -4.80 9.20
C ILE A 33 11.81 -4.29 9.49
N MET A 34 11.12 -3.75 8.48
CA MET A 34 9.75 -3.28 8.64
C MET A 34 8.75 -4.42 8.87
N GLU A 35 8.93 -5.57 8.22
CA GLU A 35 8.14 -6.79 8.46
C GLU A 35 8.35 -7.28 9.90
N LYS A 36 9.59 -7.29 10.39
CA LYS A 36 9.91 -7.69 11.76
C LYS A 36 9.28 -6.75 12.80
N ALA A 37 9.34 -5.44 12.58
CA ALA A 37 8.78 -4.45 13.50
C ALA A 37 7.24 -4.48 13.50
N SER A 38 6.60 -4.76 12.35
CA SER A 38 5.14 -4.70 12.22
C SER A 38 4.42 -6.04 12.33
N GLY A 39 5.14 -7.17 12.19
CA GLY A 39 4.57 -8.50 12.09
C GLY A 39 3.78 -8.76 10.80
N LYS A 40 3.82 -7.85 9.82
CA LYS A 40 3.10 -7.96 8.54
C LYS A 40 4.02 -8.42 7.43
N ASP A 41 3.49 -9.20 6.48
CA ASP A 41 4.15 -9.47 5.20
C ASP A 41 4.01 -8.25 4.28
N LEU A 42 5.14 -7.64 3.92
CA LEU A 42 5.18 -6.45 3.08
C LEU A 42 5.63 -6.76 1.66
N LYS A 43 5.78 -8.04 1.29
CA LYS A 43 6.22 -8.45 -0.03
C LYS A 43 5.35 -7.86 -1.13
N LEU A 44 4.03 -8.02 -1.05
CA LEU A 44 3.09 -7.48 -2.03
C LEU A 44 3.21 -5.95 -2.14
N PHE A 45 3.30 -5.26 -1.00
CA PHE A 45 3.44 -3.80 -0.97
C PHE A 45 4.68 -3.33 -1.75
N PHE A 46 5.84 -3.91 -1.48
CA PHE A 46 7.05 -3.55 -2.22
C PHE A 46 7.03 -4.03 -3.66
N ASP A 47 6.46 -5.21 -3.94
CA ASP A 47 6.34 -5.73 -5.31
C ASP A 47 5.52 -4.76 -6.17
N GLN A 48 4.33 -4.37 -5.72
CA GLN A 48 3.45 -3.53 -6.51
C GLN A 48 3.94 -2.07 -6.59
N TRP A 49 4.52 -1.51 -5.53
CA TRP A 49 4.83 -0.07 -5.51
C TRP A 49 6.25 0.27 -5.94
N LEU A 50 7.19 -0.68 -5.85
CA LEU A 50 8.59 -0.45 -6.20
C LEU A 50 9.04 -1.25 -7.41
N ARG A 51 8.57 -2.49 -7.57
CA ARG A 51 9.07 -3.40 -8.61
C ARG A 51 8.19 -3.43 -9.85
N GLN A 52 6.88 -3.23 -9.68
CA GLN A 52 5.95 -3.19 -10.79
C GLN A 52 5.99 -1.84 -11.49
N SER A 53 6.09 -1.88 -12.82
CA SER A 53 6.02 -0.68 -13.65
C SER A 53 4.59 -0.18 -13.79
N GLY A 54 4.43 1.14 -13.88
CA GLY A 54 3.15 1.81 -14.02
C GLY A 54 2.51 2.17 -12.69
N HIS A 55 1.21 2.44 -12.72
CA HIS A 55 0.41 2.84 -11.57
C HIS A 55 -1.04 2.36 -11.76
N PRO A 56 -1.86 2.32 -10.68
CA PRO A 56 -3.27 1.96 -10.80
C PRO A 56 -4.00 2.93 -11.75
N VAL A 57 -4.74 2.39 -12.72
CA VAL A 57 -5.59 3.17 -13.63
C VAL A 57 -7.04 2.84 -13.31
N LEU A 58 -7.74 3.79 -12.68
CA LEU A 58 -9.11 3.61 -12.21
C LEU A 58 -10.11 4.24 -13.20
N SER A 59 -11.11 3.47 -13.59
CA SER A 59 -12.32 3.94 -14.24
C SER A 59 -13.49 3.82 -13.27
N GLY A 60 -14.21 4.91 -13.07
CA GLY A 60 -15.32 4.98 -12.13
C GLY A 60 -16.62 5.39 -12.83
N SER A 61 -17.72 4.75 -12.47
CA SER A 61 -19.07 5.19 -12.82
C SER A 61 -20.00 5.05 -11.62
N TRP A 62 -21.03 5.89 -11.57
CA TRP A 62 -22.03 5.80 -10.51
C TRP A 62 -23.43 6.03 -11.06
N THR A 63 -24.42 5.45 -10.37
CA THR A 63 -25.84 5.70 -10.61
C THR A 63 -26.57 5.86 -9.28
N TYR A 64 -27.67 6.62 -9.29
CA TYR A 64 -28.54 6.77 -8.13
C TYR A 64 -29.92 6.19 -8.43
N ASP A 65 -30.35 5.21 -7.62
CA ASP A 65 -31.71 4.70 -7.65
C ASP A 65 -32.57 5.54 -6.69
N ALA A 66 -33.36 6.46 -7.24
CA ALA A 66 -34.22 7.34 -6.44
C ALA A 66 -35.35 6.60 -5.70
N LYS A 67 -35.79 5.42 -6.20
CA LYS A 67 -36.84 4.63 -5.53
C LYS A 67 -36.28 3.94 -4.30
N LYS A 68 -35.05 3.46 -4.38
CA LYS A 68 -34.34 2.79 -3.28
C LYS A 68 -33.52 3.74 -2.39
N LYS A 69 -33.28 4.96 -2.86
CA LYS A 69 -32.36 5.94 -2.27
C LYS A 69 -30.94 5.38 -2.12
N GLU A 70 -30.48 4.64 -3.13
CA GLU A 70 -29.17 3.97 -3.14
C GLU A 70 -28.24 4.56 -4.21
N VAL A 71 -26.96 4.70 -3.88
CA VAL A 71 -25.90 5.02 -4.84
C VAL A 71 -25.17 3.72 -5.20
N ASN A 72 -25.15 3.38 -6.47
CA ASN A 72 -24.34 2.28 -7.00
C ASN A 72 -23.06 2.87 -7.57
N LEU A 73 -21.91 2.56 -6.97
CA LEU A 73 -20.60 2.98 -7.43
C LEU A 73 -19.85 1.77 -8.00
N VAL A 74 -19.34 1.89 -9.22
CA VAL A 74 -18.51 0.88 -9.89
C VAL A 74 -17.14 1.47 -10.12
N ILE A 75 -16.11 0.83 -9.56
CA ILE A 75 -14.72 1.20 -9.77
C ILE A 75 -13.97 0.01 -10.35
N THR A 76 -13.30 0.23 -11.48
CA THR A 76 -12.58 -0.81 -12.22
C THR A 76 -11.14 -0.38 -12.44
N GLN A 77 -10.19 -1.26 -12.10
CA GLN A 77 -8.80 -1.14 -12.55
C GLN A 77 -8.68 -1.67 -13.97
N THR A 78 -8.27 -0.85 -14.93
CA THR A 78 -8.27 -1.20 -16.37
C THR A 78 -6.94 -1.77 -16.88
N GLN A 79 -5.85 -1.52 -16.17
CA GLN A 79 -4.52 -2.03 -16.51
C GLN A 79 -4.35 -3.52 -16.15
N ASP A 80 -3.41 -4.23 -16.78
CA ASP A 80 -3.24 -5.69 -16.60
C ASP A 80 -2.90 -6.10 -15.17
N PHE A 81 -1.86 -5.48 -14.59
CA PHE A 81 -1.47 -5.72 -13.21
C PHE A 81 -2.42 -5.01 -12.24
N LYS A 82 -3.08 -5.75 -11.35
CA LYS A 82 -3.99 -5.20 -10.35
C LYS A 82 -3.24 -4.85 -9.08
N PHE A 83 -3.34 -3.59 -8.67
CA PHE A 83 -2.75 -3.10 -7.43
C PHE A 83 -3.72 -3.31 -6.28
N SER A 84 -3.21 -3.72 -5.13
CA SER A 84 -3.97 -3.75 -3.89
C SER A 84 -3.81 -2.42 -3.17
N THR A 85 -4.84 -1.59 -3.18
CA THR A 85 -4.80 -0.27 -2.54
C THR A 85 -6.15 0.06 -1.91
N PRO A 86 -6.18 0.67 -0.72
CA PRO A 86 -7.41 1.23 -0.19
C PRO A 86 -7.93 2.33 -1.12
N ILE A 87 -9.25 2.42 -1.26
CA ILE A 87 -9.94 3.54 -1.93
C ILE A 87 -10.78 4.25 -0.87
N GLU A 88 -10.51 5.53 -0.67
CA GLU A 88 -11.28 6.40 0.21
C GLU A 88 -12.39 7.08 -0.63
N ILE A 89 -13.64 6.99 -0.18
CA ILE A 89 -14.80 7.60 -0.84
C ILE A 89 -15.30 8.74 0.04
N GLY A 90 -15.34 9.97 -0.50
CA GLY A 90 -15.96 11.12 0.13
C GLY A 90 -17.39 11.33 -0.36
N VAL A 91 -18.29 11.75 0.54
CA VAL A 91 -19.69 12.12 0.25
C VAL A 91 -19.88 13.60 0.55
#